data_AF-A0A8J3USH4-F1
#
_entry.id   AF-A0A8J3USH4-F1
#
_cell.length_a   1.000
_cell.length_b   1.000
_cell.length_c   1.000
_cell.angle_alpha   90.00
_cell.angle_beta   90.00
_cell.angle_gamma   90.00
#
_symmetry.space_group_name_H-M   'P 1'
#
loop_
_entity.id
_entity.type
_entity.pdbx_description
1 polymer ?
#
loop_
_entity_poly.entity_id
_entity_poly.type
_entity_poly.pdbx_seq_one_letter_code
_entity_poly.pdbx_strand_id
1 'polypeptide(L)'
;MGMRDHWFMKRICLVCMGNICRSPMAEIVLRRTLEERGLDVLVDSAGTGGWHAGEPMDERALATLAEHGYDGEAHRARQFDRAWFAERDLVLVMDAENLRAVRRIAPPGADVRLFRSFDPAAPEGAEVPDPYYGGQEGFTDVLVMVEAASEGLAKYLEDH
;
A
#
# COMPACT_ATOMS: atom_id res chain seq x y z
N MET A 1 -27.32 7.69 19.80
CA MET A 1 -26.10 6.84 19.85
C MET A 1 -26.31 5.72 18.84
N GLY A 2 -26.15 6.02 17.54
CA GLY A 2 -26.41 5.05 16.49
C GLY A 2 -25.17 4.21 16.26
N MET A 3 -25.30 2.88 16.41
CA MET A 3 -24.34 1.92 15.88
C MET A 3 -24.19 2.20 14.39
N ARG A 4 -23.00 2.65 13.97
CA ARG A 4 -22.62 2.70 12.56
C ARG A 4 -22.24 1.29 12.14
N ASP A 5 -23.23 0.42 11.98
CA ASP A 5 -23.41 -0.35 10.77
C ASP A 5 -22.11 -0.59 9.95
N HIS A 6 -21.23 -1.43 10.50
CA HIS A 6 -19.81 -1.59 10.17
C HIS A 6 -19.53 -2.39 8.88
N TRP A 7 -20.51 -2.55 7.99
CA TRP A 7 -20.51 -3.63 6.99
C TRP A 7 -20.23 -3.19 5.55
N PHE A 8 -19.91 -1.91 5.32
CA PHE A 8 -19.51 -1.37 4.01
C PHE A 8 -18.23 -0.55 4.10
N MET A 9 -17.32 -0.93 5.00
CA MET A 9 -16.01 -0.29 5.04
C MET A 9 -15.17 -0.77 3.87
N LYS A 10 -14.77 0.14 2.98
CA LYS A 10 -13.87 -0.20 1.87
C LYS A 10 -12.56 -0.72 2.46
N ARG A 11 -12.03 -1.81 1.91
CA ARG A 11 -10.73 -2.37 2.30
C ARG A 11 -9.76 -2.37 1.13
N ILE A 12 -8.61 -1.74 1.34
CA ILE A 12 -7.54 -1.56 0.37
C ILE A 12 -6.31 -2.36 0.81
N CYS A 13 -5.69 -3.09 -0.12
CA CYS A 13 -4.44 -3.80 0.13
C CYS A 13 -3.30 -3.28 -0.73
N LEU A 14 -2.19 -2.88 -0.10
CA LEU A 14 -0.96 -2.46 -0.75
C LEU A 14 -0.05 -3.68 -0.95
N VAL A 15 0.45 -3.90 -2.16
CA VAL A 15 1.21 -5.11 -2.48
C VAL A 15 2.54 -4.78 -3.15
N CYS A 16 3.64 -5.22 -2.53
CA CYS A 16 4.96 -5.21 -3.15
C CYS A 16 5.51 -6.63 -3.26
N MET A 17 6.79 -6.81 -3.59
CA MET A 17 7.39 -8.15 -3.65
C MET A 17 7.55 -8.80 -2.27
N GLY A 18 8.29 -8.17 -1.36
CA GLY A 18 8.69 -8.79 -0.08
C GLY A 18 7.87 -8.37 1.15
N ASN A 19 7.00 -7.36 1.03
CA ASN A 19 6.25 -6.76 2.14
C ASN A 19 7.09 -6.19 3.30
N ILE A 20 8.34 -5.81 3.04
CA ILE A 20 9.24 -5.22 4.04
C ILE A 20 9.65 -3.77 3.73
N CYS A 21 9.52 -3.29 2.49
CA CYS A 21 9.90 -1.92 2.12
C CYS A 21 8.70 -1.09 1.65
N ARG A 22 8.34 -1.22 0.37
CA ARG A 22 7.40 -0.31 -0.31
C ARG A 22 5.95 -0.44 0.16
N SER A 23 5.38 -1.64 0.19
CA SER A 23 3.98 -1.82 0.61
C SER A 23 3.70 -1.52 2.09
N PRO A 24 4.58 -1.82 3.07
CA PRO A 24 4.35 -1.34 4.43
C PRO A 24 4.44 0.18 4.56
N MET A 25 5.39 0.83 3.88
CA MET A 25 5.44 2.30 3.83
C MET A 25 4.12 2.87 3.28
N ALA A 26 3.64 2.32 2.17
CA ALA A 26 2.36 2.72 1.58
C ALA A 26 1.15 2.48 2.50
N GLU A 27 1.10 1.36 3.22
CA GLU A 27 0.04 1.09 4.20
C GLU A 27 0.01 2.15 5.31
N ILE A 28 1.17 2.45 5.89
CA ILE A 28 1.28 3.34 7.05
C ILE A 28 0.93 4.78 6.66
N VAL A 29 1.48 5.25 5.55
CA VAL A 29 1.22 6.59 5.03
C VAL A 29 -0.24 6.73 4.62
N LEU A 30 -0.76 5.80 3.81
CA LEU A 30 -2.14 5.86 3.34
C LEU A 30 -3.13 5.82 4.51
N ARG A 31 -2.92 4.94 5.49
CA ARG A 31 -3.77 4.87 6.68
C ARG A 31 -3.84 6.23 7.37
N ARG A 32 -2.70 6.86 7.63
CA ARG A 32 -2.66 8.19 8.25
C ARG A 32 -3.38 9.23 7.40
N THR A 33 -3.10 9.29 6.09
CA THR A 33 -3.76 10.23 5.17
C THR A 33 -5.28 10.09 5.19
N LEU A 34 -5.80 8.86 5.19
CA LEU A 34 -7.24 8.59 5.23
C LEU A 34 -7.85 8.96 6.59
N GLU A 35 -7.16 8.65 7.70
CA GLU A 35 -7.58 9.03 9.05
C GLU A 35 -7.65 10.55 9.23
N GLU A 36 -6.64 11.30 8.76
CA GLU A 36 -6.60 12.77 8.82
C GLU A 36 -7.71 13.43 7.99
N ARG A 37 -8.18 12.74 6.95
CA ARG A 37 -9.32 13.15 6.11
C ARG A 37 -10.67 12.62 6.62
N GLY A 38 -10.69 11.83 7.70
CA GLY A 38 -11.90 11.27 8.28
C GLY A 38 -12.57 10.19 7.42
N LEU A 39 -11.81 9.53 6.54
CA LEU A 39 -12.30 8.46 5.67
C LEU A 39 -12.21 7.11 6.39
N ASP A 40 -13.34 6.44 6.53
CA ASP A 40 -13.45 5.14 7.20
C ASP A 40 -13.13 4.03 6.18
N VAL A 41 -11.84 3.72 6.04
CA VAL A 41 -11.29 2.75 5.08
C VAL A 41 -10.24 1.89 5.77
N LEU A 42 -10.35 0.56 5.63
CA LEU A 42 -9.36 -0.36 6.16
C LEU A 42 -8.19 -0.49 5.19
N VAL A 43 -6.98 -0.32 5.69
CA VAL A 43 -5.74 -0.43 4.91
C VAL A 43 -4.86 -1.52 5.48
N ASP A 44 -4.42 -2.43 4.61
CA ASP A 44 -3.43 -3.44 4.94
C ASP A 44 -2.40 -3.60 3.82
N SER A 45 -1.28 -4.28 4.09
CA SER A 45 -0.30 -4.63 3.07
C SER A 45 0.11 -6.10 3.08
N ALA A 46 0.64 -6.52 1.95
CA ALA A 46 1.18 -7.85 1.71
C ALA A 46 2.29 -7.86 0.65
N GLY A 47 2.85 -9.04 0.45
CA GLY A 47 3.91 -9.35 -0.49
C GLY A 47 3.43 -10.36 -1.52
N THR A 48 3.83 -10.23 -2.78
CA THR A 48 3.62 -11.30 -3.76
C THR A 48 4.48 -12.53 -3.43
N GLY A 49 5.63 -12.29 -2.79
CA GLY A 49 6.47 -13.28 -2.16
C GLY A 49 6.11 -13.52 -0.69
N GLY A 50 6.40 -14.73 -0.21
CA GLY A 50 6.24 -15.12 1.20
C GLY A 50 7.55 -15.23 1.98
N TRP A 51 8.68 -14.80 1.40
CA TRP A 51 10.02 -15.03 1.97
C TRP A 51 10.24 -14.38 3.33
N HIS A 52 9.61 -13.23 3.58
CA HIS A 52 9.74 -12.45 4.82
C HIS A 52 8.53 -12.60 5.74
N ALA A 53 7.65 -13.59 5.54
CA ALA A 53 6.43 -13.69 6.32
C ALA A 53 6.71 -13.76 7.84
N GLY A 54 6.12 -12.84 8.59
CA GLY A 54 6.32 -12.68 10.04
C GLY A 54 7.49 -11.79 10.44
N GLU A 55 8.33 -11.34 9.51
CA GLU A 55 9.44 -10.43 9.79
C GLU A 55 8.96 -8.97 9.94
N PRO A 56 9.69 -8.12 10.67
CA PRO A 56 9.44 -6.68 10.66
C PRO A 56 9.72 -6.08 9.26
N MET A 57 9.33 -4.81 9.07
CA MET A 57 9.75 -4.06 7.89
C MET A 57 11.28 -3.83 7.89
N ASP A 58 11.84 -3.53 6.72
CA ASP A 58 13.25 -3.19 6.55
C ASP A 58 13.60 -1.99 7.43
N GLU A 59 14.72 -2.08 8.14
CA GLU A 59 15.14 -1.06 9.10
C GLU A 59 15.30 0.32 8.47
N ARG A 60 15.68 0.40 7.19
CA ARG A 60 15.82 1.68 6.46
C ARG A 60 14.46 2.29 6.16
N ALA A 61 13.49 1.47 5.74
CA ALA A 61 12.12 1.92 5.57
C ALA A 61 11.51 2.39 6.90
N LEU A 62 11.76 1.67 7.99
CA LEU A 62 11.33 2.08 9.33
C LEU A 62 11.97 3.41 9.75
N ALA A 63 13.27 3.56 9.55
CA ALA A 63 13.99 4.80 9.86
C ALA A 63 13.45 5.99 9.04
N THR A 64 13.25 5.82 7.73
CA THR A 64 12.66 6.85 6.87
C THR A 64 11.27 7.27 7.34
N LEU A 65 10.41 6.31 7.70
CA LEU A 65 9.08 6.61 8.24
C LEU A 65 9.16 7.39 9.55
N ALA A 66 10.00 6.95 10.48
CA ALA A 66 10.17 7.58 11.78
C ALA A 66 10.70 9.02 11.66
N GLU A 67 11.65 9.27 10.76
CA GLU A 67 12.17 10.62 10.45
C GLU A 67 11.08 11.58 9.96
N HIS A 68 10.03 11.05 9.33
CA HIS A 68 8.88 11.82 8.82
C HIS A 68 7.64 11.72 9.72
N GLY A 69 7.81 11.21 10.95
CA GLY A 69 6.79 11.19 11.99
C GLY A 69 5.75 10.08 11.86
N TYR A 70 5.99 9.07 11.03
CA TYR A 70 5.16 7.86 10.91
C TYR A 70 5.70 6.73 11.81
N ASP A 71 4.81 5.85 12.27
CA ASP A 71 5.18 4.66 13.05
C ASP A 71 4.90 3.38 12.25
N GLY A 72 5.93 2.56 12.08
CA GLY A 72 5.86 1.26 11.41
C GLY A 72 6.33 0.07 12.25
N GLU A 73 6.64 0.25 13.54
CA GLU A 73 7.28 -0.78 14.37
C GLU A 73 6.44 -2.06 14.50
N ALA A 74 5.11 -1.90 14.50
CA ALA A 74 4.16 -2.99 14.63
C ALA A 74 3.97 -3.78 13.33
N HIS A 75 4.46 -3.30 12.18
CA HIS A 75 4.28 -3.99 10.90
C HIS A 75 4.92 -5.37 10.92
N ARG A 76 4.21 -6.36 10.36
CA ARG A 76 4.75 -7.70 10.11
C ARG A 76 4.40 -8.13 8.70
N ALA A 77 5.43 -8.56 7.96
CA ALA A 77 5.30 -8.96 6.58
C ALA A 77 4.39 -10.19 6.43
N ARG A 78 3.59 -10.22 5.36
CA ARG A 78 2.65 -11.30 5.03
C ARG A 78 2.65 -11.53 3.53
N GLN A 79 2.34 -12.76 3.12
CA GLN A 79 2.11 -13.08 1.73
C GLN A 79 0.66 -12.77 1.35
N PHE A 80 0.47 -12.21 0.16
CA PHE A 80 -0.85 -11.97 -0.40
C PHE A 80 -1.47 -13.31 -0.82
N ASP A 81 -2.66 -13.60 -0.29
CA ASP A 81 -3.39 -14.83 -0.57
C ASP A 81 -4.58 -14.55 -1.50
N ARG A 82 -4.87 -15.49 -2.42
CA ARG A 82 -5.99 -15.35 -3.35
C ARG A 82 -7.34 -15.18 -2.65
N ALA A 83 -7.54 -15.81 -1.49
CA ALA A 83 -8.77 -15.69 -0.71
C ALA A 83 -9.03 -14.25 -0.25
N TRP A 84 -8.00 -13.42 -0.15
CA TRP A 84 -8.13 -12.04 0.31
C TRP A 84 -8.95 -11.17 -0.66
N PHE A 85 -9.02 -11.53 -1.95
CA PHE A 85 -9.90 -10.84 -2.90
C PHE A 85 -11.38 -10.89 -2.51
N ALA A 86 -11.81 -11.82 -1.65
CA ALA A 86 -13.20 -11.86 -1.17
C ALA A 86 -13.54 -10.68 -0.24
N GLU A 87 -12.53 -10.03 0.33
CA GLU A 87 -12.68 -9.02 1.38
C GLU A 87 -11.97 -7.70 1.05
N ARG A 88 -11.23 -7.61 -0.07
CA ARG A 88 -10.54 -6.39 -0.50
C ARG A 88 -11.18 -5.86 -1.77
N ASP A 89 -11.69 -4.63 -1.67
CA ASP A 89 -12.34 -3.95 -2.78
C ASP A 89 -11.34 -3.40 -3.80
N LEU A 90 -10.10 -3.13 -3.36
CA LEU A 90 -9.05 -2.56 -4.21
C LEU A 90 -7.67 -3.08 -3.79
N VAL A 91 -6.91 -3.58 -4.77
CA VAL A 91 -5.53 -4.01 -4.57
C VAL A 91 -4.59 -3.10 -5.36
N LEU A 92 -3.66 -2.47 -4.66
CA LEU A 92 -2.74 -1.47 -5.20
C LEU A 92 -1.32 -1.99 -5.14
N VAL A 93 -0.74 -2.23 -6.32
CA VAL A 93 0.59 -2.84 -6.46
C VAL A 93 1.67 -1.79 -6.74
N MET A 94 2.89 -2.05 -6.31
CA MET A 94 3.98 -1.07 -6.42
C MET A 94 4.57 -0.96 -7.83
N ASP A 95 4.64 -2.06 -8.57
CA ASP A 95 5.26 -2.12 -9.90
C ASP A 95 4.53 -3.09 -10.86
N ALA A 96 4.91 -3.10 -12.13
CA ALA A 96 4.29 -3.96 -13.14
C ALA A 96 4.56 -5.45 -12.91
N GLU A 97 5.63 -5.83 -12.23
CA GLU A 97 5.89 -7.22 -11.88
C GLU A 97 4.89 -7.70 -10.81
N ASN A 98 4.67 -6.89 -9.79
CA ASN A 98 3.67 -7.11 -8.76
C ASN A 98 2.28 -7.16 -9.39
N LEU A 99 1.98 -6.26 -10.35
CA LEU A 99 0.72 -6.27 -11.09
C LEU A 99 0.50 -7.59 -11.82
N ARG A 100 1.50 -8.07 -12.57
CA ARG A 100 1.44 -9.37 -13.25
C ARG A 100 1.28 -10.51 -12.26
N ALA A 101 2.00 -10.50 -11.14
CA ALA A 101 1.94 -11.55 -10.14
C ALA A 101 0.55 -11.65 -9.49
N VAL A 102 0.00 -10.52 -9.04
CA VAL A 102 -1.33 -10.45 -8.41
C VAL A 102 -2.44 -10.79 -9.41
N ARG A 103 -2.37 -10.28 -10.65
CA ARG A 103 -3.38 -10.58 -11.68
C ARG A 103 -3.45 -12.06 -12.08
N ARG A 104 -2.35 -12.81 -11.97
CA ARG A 104 -2.35 -14.26 -12.27
C ARG A 104 -3.25 -15.07 -11.33
N ILE A 105 -3.45 -14.59 -10.09
CA ILE A 105 -4.27 -15.27 -9.09
C ILE A 105 -5.63 -14.58 -8.86
N ALA A 106 -5.82 -13.39 -9.45
CA ALA A 106 -7.02 -12.60 -9.28
C ALA A 106 -8.26 -13.28 -9.88
N PRO A 107 -9.42 -13.27 -9.19
CA PRO A 107 -10.67 -13.67 -9.79
C PRO A 107 -11.13 -12.66 -10.85
N PRO A 108 -12.02 -13.04 -11.78
CA PRO A 108 -12.64 -12.11 -12.71
C PRO A 108 -13.29 -10.93 -11.98
N GLY A 109 -13.08 -9.71 -12.46
CA GLY A 109 -13.66 -8.50 -11.89
C GLY A 109 -12.89 -7.90 -10.70
N ALA A 110 -11.81 -8.54 -10.22
CA ALA A 110 -10.96 -7.95 -9.18
C ALA A 110 -10.32 -6.64 -9.65
N ASP A 111 -10.38 -5.61 -8.80
CA ASP A 111 -9.77 -4.32 -9.08
C ASP A 111 -8.30 -4.30 -8.61
N VAL A 112 -7.38 -4.38 -9.58
CA VAL A 112 -5.93 -4.39 -9.34
C VAL A 112 -5.25 -3.34 -10.21
N ARG A 113 -4.63 -2.35 -9.55
CA ARG A 113 -4.04 -1.16 -10.19
C ARG A 113 -2.64 -0.87 -9.64
N LEU A 114 -1.83 -0.14 -10.40
CA LEU A 114 -0.58 0.43 -9.88
C LEU A 114 -0.92 1.49 -8.85
N PHE A 115 -0.23 1.51 -7.72
CA PHE A 115 -0.50 2.49 -6.65
C PHE A 115 -0.33 3.93 -7.14
N ARG A 116 0.73 4.18 -7.92
CA ARG A 116 1.00 5.51 -8.50
C ARG A 116 0.03 5.92 -9.60
N SER A 117 -0.94 5.09 -10.00
CA SER A 117 -2.03 5.58 -10.85
C SER A 117 -2.91 6.62 -10.16
N PHE A 118 -2.80 6.74 -8.83
CA PHE A 118 -3.49 7.75 -8.04
C PHE A 118 -2.65 9.01 -7.80
N ASP A 119 -1.37 9.03 -8.15
CA ASP A 119 -0.55 10.24 -8.10
C ASP A 119 -0.90 11.12 -9.32
N PRO A 120 -1.50 12.31 -9.13
CA PRO A 120 -1.96 13.15 -10.24
C PRO A 120 -0.81 13.75 -11.06
N ALA A 121 0.41 13.76 -10.54
CA ALA A 121 1.60 14.22 -11.25
C ALA A 121 2.36 13.07 -11.93
N ALA A 122 1.99 11.81 -11.66
CA ALA A 122 2.64 10.66 -12.26
C ALA A 122 2.22 10.45 -13.72
N PRO A 123 3.15 10.04 -14.61
CA PRO A 123 2.77 9.56 -15.92
C PRO A 123 2.00 8.23 -15.83
N GLU A 124 1.25 7.91 -16.89
CA GLU A 124 0.56 6.62 -16.99
C GLU A 124 1.56 5.46 -16.85
N GLY A 125 1.21 4.47 -16.03
CA GLY A 125 2.06 3.29 -15.79
C GLY A 125 3.23 3.52 -14.84
N ALA A 126 3.30 4.66 -14.14
CA ALA A 126 4.34 4.91 -13.15
C ALA A 126 4.36 3.85 -12.04
N GLU A 127 5.58 3.55 -11.57
CA GLU A 127 5.86 2.54 -10.55
C GLU A 127 6.51 3.19 -9.32
N VAL A 128 6.43 2.50 -8.18
CA VAL A 128 7.26 2.75 -6.99
C VAL A 128 8.50 1.84 -7.09
N PRO A 129 9.67 2.40 -7.45
CA PRO A 129 10.87 1.61 -7.70
C PRO A 129 11.36 0.93 -6.43
N ASP A 130 12.00 -0.22 -6.56
CA ASP A 130 12.54 -0.94 -5.40
C ASP A 130 13.74 -0.18 -4.79
N PRO A 131 13.64 0.29 -3.53
CA PRO A 131 14.71 1.06 -2.90
C PRO A 131 15.85 0.19 -2.36
N TYR A 132 15.71 -1.15 -2.38
CA TYR A 132 16.57 -2.05 -1.62
C TYR A 132 18.06 -1.91 -1.91
N TYR A 133 18.42 -1.56 -3.15
CA TYR A 133 19.81 -1.35 -3.59
C TYR A 133 20.22 0.13 -3.68
N GLY A 134 19.32 1.07 -3.39
CA GLY A 134 19.52 2.52 -3.56
C GLY A 134 20.05 3.27 -2.33
N GLY A 135 20.27 2.58 -1.21
CA GLY A 135 20.63 3.25 0.06
C GLY A 135 19.47 4.09 0.62
N GLN A 136 19.77 4.97 1.60
CA GLN A 136 18.74 5.74 2.32
C GLN A 136 17.96 6.72 1.42
N GLU A 137 18.63 7.37 0.47
CA GLU A 137 17.99 8.30 -0.48
C GLU A 137 16.87 7.62 -1.28
N GLY A 138 17.07 6.35 -1.68
CA GLY A 138 16.05 5.58 -2.37
C GLY A 138 14.79 5.36 -1.54
N PHE A 139 14.90 5.23 -0.21
CA PHE A 139 13.73 5.13 0.66
C PHE A 139 13.00 6.47 0.81
N THR A 140 13.73 7.58 0.88
CA THR A 140 13.14 8.92 0.89
C THR A 140 12.37 9.20 -0.41
N ASP A 141 12.94 8.86 -1.57
CA ASP A 141 12.26 9.00 -2.86
C ASP A 141 10.97 8.16 -2.92
N VAL A 142 11.02 6.92 -2.39
CA VAL A 142 9.83 6.07 -2.26
C VAL A 142 8.79 6.71 -1.36
N LEU A 143 9.17 7.30 -0.23
CA LEU A 143 8.24 7.98 0.67
C LEU A 143 7.52 9.12 -0.04
N VAL A 144 8.26 9.98 -0.78
CA VAL A 144 7.65 11.09 -1.54
C VAL A 144 6.61 10.59 -2.55
N MET A 145 6.92 9.52 -3.29
CA MET A 145 5.97 8.93 -4.24
C MET A 145 4.74 8.33 -3.53
N VAL A 146 4.96 7.72 -2.36
CA VAL A 146 3.90 7.11 -1.55
C VAL A 146 2.96 8.18 -1.00
N GLU A 147 3.48 9.30 -0.49
CA GLU A 147 2.67 10.42 0.00
C GLU A 147 1.84 11.02 -1.12
N ALA A 148 2.44 11.30 -2.28
CA ALA A 148 1.74 11.85 -3.44
C ALA A 148 0.59 10.94 -3.92
N ALA A 149 0.84 9.63 -4.02
CA ALA A 149 -0.18 8.66 -4.40
C ALA A 149 -1.27 8.48 -3.33
N SER A 150 -0.91 8.56 -2.03
CA SER A 150 -1.86 8.46 -0.92
C SER A 150 -2.84 9.64 -0.91
N GLU A 151 -2.34 10.86 -1.09
CA GLU A 151 -3.17 12.06 -1.19
C GLU A 151 -4.13 12.01 -2.38
N GLY A 152 -3.63 11.60 -3.55
CA GLY A 152 -4.46 11.47 -4.74
C GLY A 152 -5.51 10.35 -4.63
N LEU A 153 -5.18 9.24 -3.97
CA LEU A 153 -6.15 8.18 -3.67
C LEU A 153 -7.21 8.65 -2.68
N ALA A 154 -6.83 9.36 -1.62
CA ALA A 154 -7.78 9.88 -0.65
C ALA A 154 -8.79 10.82 -1.30
N LYS A 155 -8.31 11.73 -2.17
CA LYS A 155 -9.20 12.59 -2.97
C LYS A 155 -10.12 11.78 -3.89
N TYR A 156 -9.60 10.76 -4.56
CA TYR A 156 -10.41 9.89 -5.40
C TYR A 156 -11.57 9.23 -4.62
N LEU A 157 -11.31 8.82 -3.37
CA LEU A 157 -12.31 8.21 -2.49
C LEU A 157 -13.30 9.21 -1.90
N GLU A 158 -12.96 10.49 -1.78
CA GLU A 158 -13.92 11.54 -1.40
C GLU A 158 -14.96 11.79 -2.50
N ASP A 159 -14.54 11.66 -3.77
CA ASP A 159 -15.35 11.93 -4.94
C ASP A 159 -16.26 10.75 -5.38
N HIS A 160 -16.07 9.54 -4.82
CA HIS A 160 -16.72 8.29 -5.27
C HIS A 160 -17.19 7.41 -4.10
#